data_AF-A0A8X6WVC3-F1
#
_entry.id   AF-A0A8X6WVC3-F1
#
_cell.length_a   1.000
_cell.length_b   1.000
_cell.length_c   1.000
_cell.angle_alpha   90.00
_cell.angle_beta   90.00
_cell.angle_gamma   90.00
#
_symmetry.space_group_name_H-M   'P 1'
#
loop_
_entity.id
_entity.type
_entity.pdbx_description
1 polymer ?
#
loop_
_entity_poly.entity_id
_entity_poly.type
_entity_poly.pdbx_seq_one_letter_code
_entity_poly.pdbx_strand_id
1 'polypeptide(L)'
;MERGKLTAKISTIRTRHETSCKEMQAYTAEEVQPTKWIVYKTVANGINTYEVNKVKDCDCPIRCHTCQICIHSLTCNCADYAVRFTICKYIHYIRQKFPFMVANVSNETVLLVDEDSNRLRREKEKEANLKRKGKVFCT
;
A
#
# COMPACT_ATOMS: atom_id res chain seq x y z
N MET A 1 -4.52 -2.48 -33.36
CA MET A 1 -4.36 -3.38 -32.18
C MET A 1 -5.42 -4.46 -32.26
N GLU A 2 -5.02 -5.72 -32.36
CA GLU A 2 -5.97 -6.85 -32.37
C GLU A 2 -6.39 -7.18 -30.94
N ARG A 3 -7.69 -7.39 -30.71
CA ARG A 3 -8.30 -7.59 -29.38
C ARG A 3 -7.58 -8.65 -28.52
N GLY A 4 -7.01 -9.69 -29.12
CA GLY A 4 -6.28 -10.75 -28.40
C GLY A 4 -5.00 -10.29 -27.68
N LYS A 5 -4.24 -9.34 -28.25
CA LYS A 5 -2.98 -8.84 -27.66
C LYS A 5 -3.22 -8.06 -26.36
N LEU A 6 -4.31 -7.30 -26.32
CA LEU A 6 -4.72 -6.57 -25.12
C LEU A 6 -5.13 -7.53 -24.00
N THR A 7 -5.96 -8.53 -24.31
CA THR A 7 -6.40 -9.55 -23.34
C THR A 7 -5.21 -10.28 -22.70
N ALA A 8 -4.21 -10.66 -23.50
CA ALA A 8 -2.99 -11.30 -22.99
C ALA A 8 -2.21 -10.41 -22.02
N LYS A 9 -2.11 -9.10 -22.31
CA LYS A 9 -1.43 -8.12 -21.45
C LYS A 9 -2.17 -7.96 -20.11
N ILE A 10 -3.48 -7.82 -20.13
CA ILE A 10 -4.31 -7.73 -18.90
C ILE A 10 -4.21 -9.02 -18.08
N SER A 11 -4.25 -10.18 -18.74
CA SER A 11 -4.07 -11.48 -18.06
C SER A 11 -2.72 -11.55 -17.34
N THR A 12 -1.65 -11.11 -18.00
CA THR A 12 -0.31 -11.05 -17.40
C THR A 12 -0.29 -10.17 -16.15
N ILE A 13 -0.91 -8.98 -16.21
CA ILE A 13 -1.01 -8.08 -15.05
C ILE A 13 -1.74 -8.77 -13.90
N ARG A 14 -2.83 -9.48 -14.16
CA ARG A 14 -3.58 -10.23 -13.14
C ARG A 14 -2.72 -11.31 -12.48
N THR A 15 -1.99 -12.10 -13.25
CA THR A 15 -1.10 -13.13 -12.70
C THR A 15 0.00 -12.52 -11.83
N ARG A 16 0.57 -11.37 -12.21
CA ARG A 16 1.58 -10.68 -11.39
C ARG A 16 0.99 -10.14 -10.10
N HIS A 17 -0.25 -9.66 -10.12
CA HIS A 17 -0.98 -9.25 -8.92
C HIS A 17 -1.15 -10.44 -7.96
N GLU A 18 -1.66 -11.57 -8.45
CA GLU A 18 -1.84 -12.78 -7.64
C GLU A 18 -0.50 -13.28 -7.05
N THR A 19 0.57 -13.20 -7.84
CA THR A 19 1.93 -13.55 -7.39
C THR A 19 2.39 -12.62 -6.26
N SER A 20 2.12 -11.31 -6.37
CA SER A 20 2.41 -10.35 -5.30
C SER A 20 1.72 -10.73 -4.00
N CYS A 21 0.43 -11.06 -4.04
CA CYS A 21 -0.34 -11.45 -2.86
C CYS A 21 0.21 -12.73 -2.21
N LYS A 22 0.57 -13.74 -3.03
CA LYS A 22 1.09 -15.03 -2.54
C LYS A 22 2.49 -14.90 -1.93
N GLU A 23 3.37 -14.10 -2.53
CA GLU A 23 4.75 -13.95 -2.08
C GLU A 23 4.95 -12.79 -1.09
N MET A 24 3.88 -12.08 -0.70
CA MET A 24 3.95 -10.84 0.07
C MET A 24 4.76 -10.95 1.37
N GLN A 25 4.64 -12.09 2.06
CA GLN A 25 5.34 -12.39 3.31
C GLN A 25 6.88 -12.38 3.19
N ALA A 26 7.41 -12.55 1.97
CA ALA A 26 8.85 -12.50 1.70
C ALA A 26 9.34 -11.08 1.36
N TYR A 27 8.46 -10.08 1.35
CA TYR A 27 8.77 -8.72 0.96
C TYR A 27 8.72 -7.77 2.15
N THR A 28 9.69 -6.86 2.19
CA THR A 28 9.61 -5.62 2.95
C THR A 28 9.82 -4.45 2.01
N ALA A 29 9.42 -3.25 2.43
CA ALA A 29 9.62 -2.04 1.64
C ALA A 29 9.74 -0.82 2.53
N GLU A 30 10.55 0.12 2.04
CA GLU A 30 10.87 1.40 2.63
C GLU A 30 10.51 2.51 1.64
N GLU A 31 9.86 3.55 2.16
CA GLU A 31 9.59 4.78 1.41
C GLU A 31 10.78 5.72 1.55
N VAL A 32 11.50 5.94 0.46
CA VAL A 32 12.65 6.85 0.45
C VAL A 32 12.17 8.27 0.21
N GLN A 33 11.14 8.42 -0.64
CA GLN A 33 10.47 9.69 -0.95
C GLN A 33 8.99 9.40 -1.30
N PRO A 34 8.11 10.42 -1.32
CA PRO A 34 6.68 10.25 -1.67
C PRO A 34 6.40 9.58 -3.01
N THR A 35 7.40 9.54 -3.90
CA THR A 35 7.31 8.97 -5.24
C THR A 35 8.33 7.86 -5.48
N LYS A 36 9.08 7.42 -4.47
CA LYS A 36 10.17 6.45 -4.60
C LYS A 36 10.24 5.49 -3.43
N TRP A 37 10.19 4.20 -3.73
CA TRP A 37 10.25 3.12 -2.77
C TRP A 37 11.33 2.11 -3.13
N ILE A 38 11.89 1.49 -2.09
CA ILE A 38 12.81 0.37 -2.21
C ILE A 38 12.13 -0.87 -1.63
N VAL A 39 12.05 -1.93 -2.44
CA VAL A 39 11.48 -3.22 -2.06
C VAL A 39 12.60 -4.21 -1.84
N TYR A 40 12.61 -4.87 -0.69
CA TYR A 40 13.54 -5.93 -0.35
C TYR A 40 12.81 -7.26 -0.41
N LYS A 41 13.40 -8.25 -1.08
CA LYS A 41 12.92 -9.63 -1.11
C LYS A 41 13.94 -10.54 -0.46
N THR A 42 13.54 -11.21 0.62
CA THR A 42 14.35 -12.28 1.21
C THR A 42 14.36 -13.50 0.29
N VAL A 43 15.56 -14.00 0.01
CA VAL A 43 15.80 -15.23 -0.75
C VAL A 43 16.74 -16.13 0.06
N ALA A 44 16.84 -17.42 -0.31
CA ALA A 44 17.62 -18.39 0.47
C ALA A 44 19.07 -17.95 0.75
N ASN A 45 19.69 -17.21 -0.18
CA ASN A 45 21.10 -16.82 -0.12
C ASN A 45 21.30 -15.29 0.00
N GLY A 46 20.33 -14.54 0.52
CA GLY A 46 20.48 -13.10 0.73
C GLY A 46 19.21 -12.29 0.52
N ILE A 47 19.39 -11.03 0.13
CA ILE A 47 18.31 -10.07 -0.08
C ILE A 47 18.46 -9.46 -1.46
N ASN A 48 17.40 -9.54 -2.27
CA ASN A 48 17.33 -8.83 -3.54
C ASN A 48 16.62 -7.49 -3.34
N THR A 49 17.13 -6.45 -3.98
CA THR A 49 16.60 -5.09 -3.86
C THR A 49 16.03 -4.61 -5.19
N TYR A 50 14.83 -4.02 -5.16
CA TYR A 50 14.15 -3.48 -6.32
C TYR A 50 13.71 -2.04 -6.07
N GLU A 51 13.99 -1.17 -7.02
CA GLU A 51 13.55 0.22 -6.97
C GLU A 51 12.21 0.36 -7.70
N VAL A 52 11.26 1.03 -7.06
CA VAL A 52 9.96 1.38 -7.62
C VAL A 52 9.76 2.89 -7.54
N ASN A 53 9.42 3.51 -8.67
CA ASN A 53 9.18 4.96 -8.75
C ASN A 53 7.80 5.26 -9.33
N LYS A 54 7.10 6.24 -8.77
CA LYS A 54 5.91 6.83 -9.39
C LYS A 54 6.37 7.75 -10.53
N VAL A 55 5.73 7.61 -11.69
CA VAL A 55 6.07 8.41 -12.88
C VAL A 55 5.01 9.48 -13.13
N LYS A 56 3.76 9.05 -13.31
CA LYS A 56 2.64 9.95 -13.61
C LYS A 56 1.32 9.28 -13.30
N ASP A 57 0.28 10.08 -13.11
CA ASP A 57 -1.08 9.56 -13.07
C ASP A 57 -1.58 9.35 -14.52
N CYS A 58 -2.25 8.22 -14.77
CA CYS A 58 -2.68 7.83 -16.12
C CYS A 58 -3.86 6.85 -16.04
N ASP A 59 -4.86 7.07 -16.90
CA ASP A 59 -6.13 6.32 -16.91
C ASP A 59 -6.26 5.41 -18.14
N CYS A 60 -5.15 4.82 -18.60
CA CYS A 60 -5.19 3.96 -19.77
C CYS A 60 -5.83 2.58 -19.44
N PRO A 61 -6.39 1.87 -20.43
CA PRO A 61 -7.07 0.58 -20.20
C PRO A 61 -6.12 -0.55 -19.82
N ILE A 62 -4.80 -0.39 -19.98
CA ILE A 62 -3.79 -1.39 -19.63
C ILE A 62 -3.45 -1.28 -18.14
N ARG A 63 -4.41 -1.67 -17.30
CA ARG A 63 -4.36 -1.47 -15.85
C ARG A 63 -4.70 -2.70 -15.04
N CYS A 64 -4.24 -2.70 -13.80
CA CYS A 64 -4.74 -3.60 -12.76
C CYS A 64 -5.99 -2.98 -12.13
N HIS A 65 -7.12 -3.67 -12.24
CA HIS A 65 -8.39 -3.21 -11.66
C HIS A 65 -8.40 -3.28 -10.12
N THR A 66 -7.67 -4.21 -9.52
CA THR A 66 -7.58 -4.30 -8.05
C THR A 66 -6.72 -3.19 -7.47
N CYS A 67 -5.53 -2.96 -8.04
CA CYS A 67 -4.59 -1.96 -7.55
C CYS A 67 -4.87 -0.54 -8.06
N GLN A 68 -5.75 -0.40 -9.06
CA GLN A 68 -6.10 0.87 -9.71
C GLN A 68 -4.88 1.63 -10.25
N ILE A 69 -3.95 0.91 -10.88
CA ILE A 69 -2.73 1.46 -11.49
C ILE A 69 -2.54 0.89 -12.89
N CYS A 70 -1.97 1.69 -13.80
CA CYS A 70 -1.63 1.24 -15.14
C CYS A 70 -0.12 1.04 -15.31
N ILE A 71 0.28 0.46 -16.44
CA ILE A 71 1.70 0.22 -16.78
C ILE A 71 2.55 1.50 -16.85
N HIS A 72 1.93 2.67 -17.01
CA HIS A 72 2.62 3.96 -17.06
C HIS A 72 2.74 4.63 -15.70
N SER A 73 1.99 4.16 -14.69
CA SER A 73 1.88 4.86 -13.42
C SER A 73 3.14 4.75 -12.58
N LEU A 74 3.80 3.59 -12.64
CA LEU A 74 5.02 3.29 -11.91
C LEU A 74 6.04 2.59 -12.80
N THR A 75 7.31 2.74 -12.46
CA THR A 75 8.44 1.99 -13.01
C THR A 75 9.04 1.07 -11.96
N CYS A 76 9.65 -0.03 -12.39
CA CYS A 76 10.48 -0.87 -11.54
C CYS A 76 11.74 -1.33 -12.27
N ASN A 77 12.85 -1.49 -11.58
CA ASN A 77 14.10 -2.00 -12.18
C ASN A 77 14.13 -3.53 -12.38
N CYS A 78 13.09 -4.27 -11.97
CA CYS A 78 13.03 -5.71 -12.17
C CYS A 78 12.79 -6.11 -13.65
N ALA A 79 13.17 -7.33 -14.01
CA ALA A 79 13.03 -7.83 -15.39
C ALA A 79 11.58 -7.83 -15.92
N ASP A 80 10.58 -8.06 -15.07
CA ASP A 80 9.17 -8.03 -15.49
C ASP A 80 8.77 -6.62 -15.98
N TYR A 81 9.30 -5.55 -15.40
CA TYR A 81 9.05 -4.21 -15.92
C TYR A 81 10.04 -3.85 -17.04
N ALA A 82 11.35 -3.98 -16.78
CA ALA A 82 12.39 -3.52 -17.70
C ALA A 82 12.37 -4.22 -19.06
N VAL A 83 12.02 -5.51 -19.11
CA VAL A 83 12.02 -6.29 -20.36
C VAL A 83 10.60 -6.47 -20.92
N ARG A 84 9.62 -6.78 -20.05
CA ARG A 84 8.25 -7.11 -20.50
C ARG A 84 7.30 -5.92 -20.47
N PHE A 85 7.73 -4.78 -19.92
CA PHE A 85 6.96 -3.55 -19.77
C PHE A 85 5.55 -3.83 -19.23
N THR A 86 5.49 -4.54 -18.10
CA THR A 86 4.24 -4.88 -17.41
C THR A 86 4.30 -4.45 -15.95
N ILE A 87 3.12 -4.31 -15.33
CA ILE A 87 3.02 -4.12 -13.88
C ILE A 87 3.57 -5.38 -13.22
N CYS A 88 4.69 -5.25 -12.52
CA CYS A 88 5.36 -6.36 -11.87
C CYS A 88 4.82 -6.57 -10.44
N LYS A 89 5.17 -7.71 -9.84
CA LYS A 89 4.77 -8.04 -8.47
C LYS A 89 5.26 -7.02 -7.44
N TYR A 90 6.42 -6.40 -7.63
CA TYR A 90 6.93 -5.38 -6.70
C TYR A 90 6.12 -4.07 -6.76
N ILE A 91 5.68 -3.68 -7.95
CA ILE A 91 4.77 -2.53 -8.12
C ILE A 91 3.42 -2.83 -7.45
N HIS A 92 2.89 -4.05 -7.60
CA HIS A 92 1.65 -4.45 -6.92
C HIS A 92 1.80 -4.40 -5.40
N TYR A 93 2.89 -4.93 -4.86
CA TYR A 93 3.20 -4.89 -3.44
C TYR A 93 3.27 -3.46 -2.90
N ILE A 94 4.00 -2.57 -3.59
CA ILE A 94 4.07 -1.16 -3.20
C ILE A 94 2.68 -0.53 -3.20
N ARG A 95 1.86 -0.76 -4.21
CA ARG A 95 0.52 -0.17 -4.28
C ARG A 95 -0.43 -0.69 -3.19
N GLN A 96 -0.26 -1.94 -2.76
CA GLN A 96 -1.02 -2.52 -1.66
C GLN A 96 -0.58 -1.97 -0.30
N LYS A 97 0.74 -1.77 -0.11
CA LYS A 97 1.31 -1.29 1.15
C LYS A 97 1.21 0.23 1.32
N PHE A 98 1.35 0.98 0.24
CA PHE A 98 1.35 2.44 0.19
C PHE A 98 0.25 2.94 -0.77
N PRO A 99 -1.03 2.83 -0.37
CA PRO A 99 -2.10 3.40 -1.16
C PRO A 99 -1.95 4.93 -1.20
N PHE A 100 -1.66 5.51 -2.38
CA PHE A 100 -1.91 6.92 -2.69
C PHE A 100 -3.29 7.28 -2.17
N MET A 101 -3.32 8.18 -1.19
CA MET A 101 -4.55 8.79 -0.72
C MET A 101 -5.27 9.33 -1.95
N VAL A 102 -6.48 8.83 -2.19
CA VAL A 102 -7.38 9.48 -3.14
C VAL A 102 -7.75 10.78 -2.46
N ALA A 103 -7.24 11.91 -2.96
CA ALA A 103 -7.86 13.20 -2.68
C ALA A 103 -9.24 13.13 -3.31
N ASN A 104 -10.23 12.68 -2.55
CA ASN A 104 -11.62 12.87 -2.93
C ASN A 104 -11.86 14.38 -2.90
N VAL A 105 -11.82 15.01 -4.07
CA VAL A 105 -12.50 16.30 -4.28
C VAL A 105 -13.97 15.96 -4.42
N SER A 106 -14.58 15.64 -3.29
CA SER A 106 -16.02 15.65 -3.04
C SER A 106 -16.15 16.16 -1.62
N ASN A 107 -16.84 17.28 -1.45
CA ASN A 107 -16.98 17.99 -0.19
C ASN A 107 -17.79 17.14 0.80
N GLU A 108 -17.14 16.20 1.50
CA GLU A 108 -17.66 15.58 2.72
C GLU A 108 -16.48 14.96 3.48
N THR A 109 -15.94 15.73 4.41
CA THR A 109 -15.01 15.26 5.43
C THR A 109 -15.72 14.25 6.34
N VAL A 110 -15.53 12.96 6.10
CA VAL A 110 -15.75 11.95 7.14
C VAL A 110 -14.45 11.84 7.94
N LEU A 111 -14.44 12.47 9.12
CA LEU A 111 -13.44 12.21 10.14
C LEU A 111 -13.68 10.79 10.67
N LEU A 112 -12.86 9.82 10.26
CA LEU A 112 -12.78 8.54 10.96
C LEU A 112 -12.04 8.80 12.27
N VAL A 113 -12.79 9.18 13.30
CA VAL A 113 -12.32 9.15 14.68
C VAL A 113 -12.48 7.70 15.13
N ASP A 114 -11.38 6.95 15.26
CA ASP A 114 -11.41 5.58 15.77
C ASP A 114 -12.06 5.57 17.17
N GLU A 115 -13.34 5.19 17.21
CA GLU A 115 -14.19 5.25 18.41
C GLU A 115 -13.65 4.36 19.54
N ASP A 116 -12.98 3.27 19.17
CA ASP A 116 -12.27 2.37 20.08
C ASP A 116 -11.15 3.05 20.87
N SER A 117 -10.40 3.97 20.24
CA SER A 117 -9.26 4.62 20.90
C SER A 117 -9.70 5.69 21.92
N ASN A 118 -10.89 6.27 21.74
CA ASN A 118 -11.42 7.31 22.64
C ASN A 118 -12.08 6.67 23.89
N ARG A 119 -12.66 5.47 23.74
CA ARG A 119 -13.26 4.69 24.84
C ARG A 119 -12.21 4.31 25.90
N LEU A 120 -11.05 3.82 25.46
CA LEU A 120 -9.95 3.42 26.35
C LEU A 120 -9.37 4.61 27.15
N ARG A 121 -9.30 5.81 26.57
CA ARG A 121 -8.80 7.02 27.27
C ARG A 121 -9.74 7.45 28.39
N ARG A 122 -11.06 7.45 28.13
CA ARG A 122 -12.07 7.82 29.13
C ARG A 122 -12.13 6.84 30.30
N GLU A 123 -11.92 5.55 30.05
CA GLU A 123 -11.86 4.53 31.11
C GLU A 123 -10.62 4.76 32.00
N LYS A 124 -9.45 5.00 31.41
CA LYS A 124 -8.22 5.32 32.17
C LYS A 124 -8.35 6.61 32.98
N GLU A 125 -9.00 7.64 32.44
CA GLU A 125 -9.22 8.91 33.15
C GLU A 125 -10.19 8.75 34.33
N LYS A 126 -11.25 7.94 34.18
CA LYS A 126 -12.19 7.63 35.29
C LYS A 126 -11.49 6.88 36.42
N GLU A 127 -10.67 5.88 36.11
CA GLU A 127 -9.88 5.14 37.11
C GLU A 127 -8.88 6.06 37.83
N ALA A 128 -8.20 6.93 37.09
CA ALA A 128 -7.26 7.89 37.67
C ALA A 128 -7.95 8.90 38.60
N ASN A 129 -9.18 9.32 38.27
CA ASN A 129 -9.94 10.29 39.07
C ASN A 129 -10.55 9.65 40.33
N LEU A 130 -10.96 8.38 40.26
CA LEU A 130 -11.44 7.63 41.43
C LEU A 130 -10.32 7.42 42.46
N LYS A 131 -9.09 7.14 42.02
CA LYS A 131 -7.91 7.03 42.91
C LYS A 131 -7.58 8.34 43.63
N ARG A 132 -7.90 9.51 43.04
CA ARG A 132 -7.68 10.83 43.67
C ARG A 132 -8.74 11.17 44.73
N LYS A 133 -9.97 10.68 44.58
CA LYS A 133 -11.08 10.97 45.53
C LYS A 133 -11.06 10.10 46.80
N GLY A 134 -10.19 9.09 46.89
CA GLY A 134 -10.04 8.23 48.07
C GLY A 134 -9.05 8.73 49.13
N LYS A 135 -8.53 9.96 49.01
CA LYS A 135 -7.56 10.55 49.97
C LYS A 135 -8.11 11.82 50.62
N VAL A 136 -9.34 11.76 51.14
CA VAL A 136 -9.81 12.68 52.17
C VAL A 136 -9.58 11.98 53.51
N PHE A 137 -8.40 12.19 54.09
CA PHE A 137 -8.13 11.78 55.46
C PHE A 137 -8.49 12.96 56.37
N CYS A 138 -9.37 12.65 57.32
CA CYS A 138 -9.88 13.48 58.40
C CYS A 138 -8.77 14.32 59.07
N THR A 139 -9.06 15.58 59.37
CA THR A 139 -8.43 16.30 60.49
C THR A 139 -9.55 17.01 61.25
#